data_AF-A0A9X5XFX4-F1
#
_entry.id   AF-A0A9X5XFX4-F1
#
_cell.length_a   1.000
_cell.length_b   1.000
_cell.length_c   1.000
_cell.angle_alpha   90.00
_cell.angle_beta   90.00
_cell.angle_gamma   90.00
#
_symmetry.space_group_name_H-M   'P 1'
#
loop_
_entity.id
_entity.type
_entity.pdbx_description
1 polymer ?
#
loop_
_entity_poly.entity_id
_entity_poly.type
_entity_poly.pdbx_seq_one_letter_code
_entity_poly.pdbx_strand_id
1 'polypeptide(L)'
;ASDGVMIGNYNFGGVPQGQDLYDLVEWVAAQPWCDGNVGMIGISYFGSMQVLAAAERPPHLKAIFVSGGHYDFYETTYHGGVMWFMPRAAREGRGGDSGIAHTNVKSRMQEVYSPDELKKLVEERLSDPDVAAWPNLVHVLKYPKNREFWFDIVMNHLDGDWYKERNPITLAENIDIPVYLQIDQGRGWTVDSHIELFNVLKGPKKLDIGSYPPMQSRPWVEEHDKMFRWYEYWLKGVDNGIMDEPVVSVFVEGSREVATAAQWPPKEIAYKSLYLRPRRKLSFEPEFMGAEYAAPDGFYQAPLTVTDKVEVLSWSTEPFEEPTELIGTGAAHLFAEIDQDDTNFILRLWDEAPGGGRQLITTGYLKASHRELDEERTTEGNPYHPHTRAVPVEPGKIEEYLLRLYPFAATFKPGHR
;
A
#
# COMPACT_ATOMS: atom_id res chain seq x y z
N ALA A 1 13.87 3.05 34.80
CA ALA A 1 14.54 3.76 33.69
C ALA A 1 14.98 2.69 32.71
N SER A 2 14.68 2.86 31.41
CA SER A 2 15.17 1.94 30.38
C SER A 2 16.67 2.20 30.18
N ASP A 3 17.49 1.15 30.24
CA ASP A 3 18.95 1.25 30.02
C ASP A 3 19.30 1.40 28.52
N GLY A 4 18.33 1.66 27.66
CA GLY A 4 18.52 1.78 26.20
C GLY A 4 18.81 0.45 25.50
N VAL A 5 18.69 -0.68 26.22
CA VAL A 5 18.84 -2.02 25.67
C VAL A 5 17.46 -2.53 25.29
N MET A 6 17.27 -2.87 24.02
CA MET A 6 16.08 -3.60 23.58
C MET A 6 16.13 -5.01 24.17
N ILE A 7 15.16 -5.32 25.04
CA ILE A 7 14.96 -6.63 25.64
C ILE A 7 13.66 -7.18 25.06
N GLY A 8 13.71 -8.29 24.33
CA GLY A 8 12.51 -8.90 23.73
C GLY A 8 12.78 -9.53 22.37
N ASN A 9 11.71 -9.97 21.71
CA ASN A 9 11.77 -10.66 20.42
C ASN A 9 11.21 -9.80 19.28
N TYR A 10 12.05 -9.09 18.54
CA TYR A 10 11.63 -8.22 17.42
C TYR A 10 11.25 -9.00 16.14
N ASN A 11 10.15 -9.75 16.16
CA ASN A 11 9.59 -10.43 14.99
C ASN A 11 8.43 -9.63 14.37
N PHE A 12 8.06 -9.98 13.12
CA PHE A 12 6.90 -9.37 12.50
C PHE A 12 5.64 -9.89 13.18
N GLY A 13 4.96 -8.98 13.87
CA GLY A 13 3.72 -9.31 14.55
C GLY A 13 3.87 -10.18 15.79
N GLY A 14 4.98 -10.13 16.54
CA GLY A 14 5.09 -10.81 17.85
C GLY A 14 5.51 -9.95 19.05
N VAL A 15 6.11 -8.75 18.92
CA VAL A 15 6.10 -7.74 20.03
C VAL A 15 4.86 -6.85 19.92
N PRO A 16 4.19 -6.49 21.04
CA PRO A 16 3.24 -5.38 21.06
C PRO A 16 4.01 -4.05 20.93
N GLN A 17 4.45 -3.73 19.70
CA GLN A 17 5.18 -2.48 19.39
C GLN A 17 4.41 -1.24 19.83
N GLY A 18 3.06 -1.29 19.81
CA GLY A 18 2.20 -0.25 20.38
C GLY A 18 2.45 -0.06 21.88
N GLN A 19 2.44 -1.13 22.68
CA GLN A 19 2.62 -1.06 24.14
C GLN A 19 4.00 -0.53 24.53
N ASP A 20 5.05 -0.93 23.81
CA ASP A 20 6.39 -0.35 24.02
C ASP A 20 6.39 1.17 23.78
N LEU A 21 5.63 1.62 22.77
CA LEU A 21 5.49 3.04 22.47
C LEU A 21 4.59 3.77 23.48
N TYR A 22 3.58 3.10 24.04
CA TYR A 22 2.80 3.61 25.17
C TYR A 22 3.72 3.87 26.36
N ASP A 23 4.50 2.88 26.78
CA ASP A 23 5.43 3.00 27.90
C ASP A 23 6.48 4.10 27.65
N LEU A 24 6.94 4.23 26.40
CA LEU A 24 7.86 5.29 26.01
C LEU A 24 7.22 6.68 26.14
N VAL A 25 5.98 6.86 25.66
CA VAL A 25 5.26 8.14 25.77
C VAL A 25 5.04 8.51 27.25
N GLU A 26 4.58 7.57 28.06
CA GLU A 26 4.31 7.83 29.48
C GLU A 26 5.61 8.05 30.26
N TRP A 27 6.70 7.37 29.89
CA TRP A 27 8.02 7.65 30.44
C TRP A 27 8.50 9.06 30.10
N VAL A 28 8.34 9.50 28.84
CA VAL A 28 8.67 10.88 28.40
C VAL A 28 7.85 11.89 29.21
N ALA A 29 6.55 11.66 29.35
CA ALA A 29 5.65 12.54 30.09
C ALA A 29 6.01 12.67 31.59
N ALA A 30 6.60 11.63 32.19
CA ALA A 30 7.02 11.64 33.58
C ALA A 30 8.34 12.40 33.84
N GLN A 31 9.05 12.85 32.80
CA GLN A 31 10.32 13.54 32.97
C GLN A 31 10.14 15.00 33.43
N PRO A 32 11.05 15.55 34.25
CA PRO A 32 10.92 16.91 34.79
C PRO A 32 10.99 18.02 33.74
N TRP A 33 11.40 17.70 32.52
CA TRP A 33 11.48 18.62 31.38
C TRP A 33 10.27 18.53 30.45
N CYS A 34 9.35 17.58 30.67
CA CYS A 34 8.12 17.46 29.90
C CYS A 34 6.98 18.16 30.67
N ASP A 35 6.14 18.89 29.94
CA ASP A 35 4.95 19.57 30.48
C ASP A 35 3.70 18.66 30.44
N GLY A 36 3.86 17.38 30.09
CA GLY A 36 2.78 16.40 29.97
C GLY A 36 2.13 16.33 28.58
N ASN A 37 2.57 17.14 27.60
CA ASN A 37 2.08 17.08 26.23
C ASN A 37 3.12 16.47 25.30
N VAL A 38 2.85 15.25 24.83
CA VAL A 38 3.74 14.51 23.93
C VAL A 38 3.12 14.45 22.53
N GLY A 39 3.96 14.62 21.51
CA GLY A 39 3.61 14.37 20.11
C GLY A 39 4.65 13.45 19.49
N MET A 40 4.26 12.71 18.46
CA MET A 40 5.18 11.81 17.75
C MET A 40 5.29 12.18 16.28
N ILE A 41 6.50 12.13 15.75
CA ILE A 41 6.79 12.37 14.34
C ILE A 41 7.62 11.23 13.77
N GLY A 42 7.42 10.92 12.51
CA GLY A 42 8.15 9.87 11.84
C GLY A 42 7.70 9.68 10.40
N ILE A 43 8.59 9.00 9.66
CA ILE A 43 8.40 8.65 8.26
C ILE A 43 8.64 7.16 8.04
N SER A 44 7.90 6.59 7.09
CA SER A 44 7.96 5.18 6.73
C SER A 44 7.64 4.29 7.94
N TYR A 45 8.57 3.43 8.39
CA TYR A 45 8.39 2.61 9.59
C TYR A 45 7.98 3.44 10.81
N PHE A 46 8.59 4.60 11.02
CA PHE A 46 8.25 5.49 12.13
C PHE A 46 6.86 6.13 11.94
N GLY A 47 6.36 6.22 10.71
CA GLY A 47 4.97 6.58 10.42
C GLY A 47 4.00 5.51 10.91
N SER A 48 4.23 4.25 10.54
CA SER A 48 3.42 3.11 11.01
C SER A 48 3.43 2.98 12.54
N MET A 49 4.58 3.24 13.17
CA MET A 49 4.71 3.18 14.63
C MET A 49 3.87 4.23 15.36
N GLN A 50 3.70 5.43 14.80
CA GLN A 50 2.82 6.43 15.39
C GLN A 50 1.37 5.96 15.48
N VAL A 51 0.89 5.28 14.43
CA VAL A 51 -0.49 4.75 14.39
C VAL A 51 -0.66 3.65 15.44
N LEU A 52 0.30 2.74 15.56
CA LEU A 52 0.29 1.71 16.61
C LEU A 52 0.34 2.32 18.02
N ALA A 53 1.20 3.31 18.25
CA ALA A 53 1.29 4.01 19.54
C ALA A 53 -0.02 4.71 19.90
N ALA A 54 -0.61 5.44 18.95
CA ALA A 54 -1.87 6.16 19.15
C ALA A 54 -3.04 5.22 19.42
N ALA A 55 -3.05 4.02 18.81
CA ALA A 55 -4.09 3.02 19.03
C ALA A 55 -4.10 2.46 20.47
N GLU A 56 -2.98 2.50 21.19
CA GLU A 56 -2.89 2.14 22.62
C GLU A 56 -3.41 3.25 23.56
N ARG A 57 -3.72 4.43 23.01
CA ARG A 57 -4.27 5.60 23.72
C ARG A 57 -3.46 6.04 24.96
N PRO A 58 -2.14 6.35 24.82
CA PRO A 58 -1.36 6.93 25.91
C PRO A 58 -1.97 8.26 26.35
N PRO A 59 -2.30 8.47 27.64
CA PRO A 59 -2.95 9.70 28.11
C PRO A 59 -2.20 10.99 27.77
N HIS A 60 -0.86 10.94 27.65
CA HIS A 60 -0.03 12.10 27.36
C HIS A 60 0.27 12.31 25.87
N LEU A 61 -0.10 11.37 24.99
CA LEU A 61 0.00 11.56 23.54
C LEU A 61 -1.14 12.46 23.06
N LYS A 62 -0.82 13.66 22.56
CA LYS A 62 -1.81 14.68 22.22
C LYS A 62 -2.07 14.83 20.73
N ALA A 63 -1.10 14.50 19.88
CA ALA A 63 -1.26 14.51 18.44
C ALA A 63 -0.12 13.73 17.77
N ILE A 64 -0.37 13.23 16.56
CA ILE A 64 0.66 12.62 15.70
C ILE A 64 0.71 13.30 14.32
N PHE A 65 1.90 13.29 13.70
CA PHE A 65 2.14 13.77 12.34
C PHE A 65 2.85 12.67 11.55
N VAL A 66 2.05 11.99 10.74
CA VAL A 66 2.43 10.80 10.00
C VAL A 66 2.75 11.22 8.57
N SER A 67 4.04 11.25 8.24
CA SER A 67 4.53 11.62 6.90
C SER A 67 5.05 10.37 6.23
N GLY A 68 4.23 9.76 5.37
CA GLY A 68 4.59 8.56 4.64
C GLY A 68 4.67 7.30 5.52
N GLY A 69 4.29 6.15 4.94
CA GLY A 69 4.20 4.90 5.69
C GLY A 69 3.41 3.82 4.98
N HIS A 70 3.28 2.68 5.66
CA HIS A 70 2.38 1.61 5.26
C HIS A 70 1.54 1.18 6.47
N TYR A 71 0.22 1.14 6.32
CA TYR A 71 -0.70 0.83 7.42
C TYR A 71 -1.48 -0.46 7.23
N ASP A 72 -1.47 -0.97 6.01
CA ASP A 72 -1.81 -2.36 5.72
C ASP A 72 -0.51 -3.12 5.49
N PHE A 73 -0.17 -4.00 6.44
CA PHE A 73 1.07 -4.77 6.34
C PHE A 73 0.97 -5.93 5.35
N TYR A 74 -0.23 -6.41 5.00
CA TYR A 74 -0.42 -7.36 3.92
C TYR A 74 -0.09 -6.70 2.60
N GLU A 75 -0.69 -5.54 2.32
CA GLU A 75 -0.42 -4.77 1.11
C GLU A 75 1.01 -4.21 1.06
N THR A 76 1.76 -4.24 2.16
CA THR A 76 3.21 -3.93 2.12
C THR A 76 4.04 -5.07 1.52
N THR A 77 3.56 -6.31 1.60
CA THR A 77 4.29 -7.54 1.24
C THR A 77 3.67 -8.28 0.06
N TYR A 78 2.38 -8.11 -0.19
CA TYR A 78 1.62 -8.71 -1.29
C TYR A 78 0.66 -7.68 -1.88
N HIS A 79 0.81 -7.37 -3.16
CA HIS A 79 -0.03 -6.42 -3.87
C HIS A 79 -1.09 -7.13 -4.68
N GLY A 80 -2.35 -7.02 -4.29
CA GLY A 80 -3.42 -7.79 -4.92
C GLY A 80 -3.16 -9.31 -4.86
N GLY A 81 -2.46 -9.79 -3.83
CA GLY A 81 -2.00 -11.18 -3.71
C GLY A 81 -0.64 -11.49 -4.36
N VAL A 82 -0.04 -10.55 -5.10
CA VAL A 82 1.27 -10.75 -5.76
C VAL A 82 2.41 -10.35 -4.82
N MET A 83 3.34 -11.26 -4.50
CA MET A 83 4.45 -10.97 -3.59
C MET A 83 5.32 -9.80 -4.07
N TRP A 84 5.52 -8.82 -3.19
CA TRP A 84 6.33 -7.64 -3.40
C TRP A 84 7.64 -7.70 -2.61
N PHE A 85 8.76 -7.51 -3.29
CA PHE A 85 10.08 -7.73 -2.71
C PHE A 85 10.74 -6.48 -2.09
N MET A 86 10.07 -5.33 -2.04
CA MET A 86 10.64 -4.13 -1.38
C MET A 86 10.94 -4.38 0.11
N PRO A 87 10.04 -4.99 0.92
CA PRO A 87 10.36 -5.27 2.32
C PRO A 87 11.56 -6.20 2.46
N ARG A 88 11.75 -7.12 1.50
CA ARG A 88 12.96 -7.95 1.45
C ARG A 88 14.20 -7.12 1.17
N ALA A 89 14.18 -6.25 0.16
CA ALA A 89 15.31 -5.40 -0.19
C ALA A 89 15.73 -4.51 1.00
N ALA A 90 14.74 -3.92 1.68
CA ALA A 90 14.94 -3.08 2.86
C ALA A 90 15.44 -3.84 4.10
N ARG A 91 15.29 -5.17 4.17
CA ARG A 91 15.58 -5.95 5.40
C ARG A 91 16.72 -6.94 5.25
N GLU A 92 16.95 -7.47 4.04
CA GLU A 92 18.08 -8.33 3.70
C GLU A 92 19.29 -7.53 3.16
N GLY A 93 19.22 -6.20 3.11
CA GLY A 93 20.39 -5.33 2.91
C GLY A 93 20.97 -5.30 1.49
N ARG A 94 20.16 -5.49 0.43
CA ARG A 94 20.66 -5.31 -0.94
C ARG A 94 20.78 -3.81 -1.26
N GLY A 95 21.91 -3.20 -0.86
CA GLY A 95 22.27 -1.83 -1.23
C GLY A 95 23.07 -1.02 -0.20
N GLY A 96 23.32 -1.53 1.01
CA GLY A 96 24.03 -0.80 2.06
C GLY A 96 23.52 -1.15 3.47
N ASP A 97 24.09 -0.49 4.47
CA ASP A 97 24.11 -0.76 5.92
C ASP A 97 22.74 -0.79 6.65
N SER A 98 21.63 -0.91 5.92
CA SER A 98 20.26 -0.84 6.41
C SER A 98 19.62 -2.22 6.57
N GLY A 99 20.32 -3.17 7.19
CA GLY A 99 19.73 -4.46 7.59
C GLY A 99 19.03 -4.38 8.95
N ILE A 100 18.15 -5.33 9.25
CA ILE A 100 17.67 -5.50 10.63
C ILE A 100 18.87 -5.89 11.50
N ALA A 101 19.26 -5.01 12.43
CA ALA A 101 20.41 -5.25 13.32
C ALA A 101 20.15 -6.32 14.38
N HIS A 102 18.89 -6.73 14.58
CA HIS A 102 18.50 -7.73 15.56
C HIS A 102 18.96 -9.12 15.14
N THR A 103 19.80 -9.74 15.96
CA THR A 103 20.37 -11.08 15.72
C THR A 103 19.68 -12.19 16.52
N ASN A 104 18.77 -11.84 17.43
CA ASN A 104 18.05 -12.78 18.30
C ASN A 104 16.53 -12.65 18.11
N VAL A 105 16.09 -12.75 16.86
CA VAL A 105 14.67 -12.78 16.50
C VAL A 105 14.20 -14.23 16.48
N LYS A 106 13.07 -14.51 17.12
CA LYS A 106 12.38 -15.79 17.03
C LYS A 106 11.12 -15.63 16.20
N SER A 107 10.98 -16.46 15.17
CA SER A 107 9.82 -16.46 14.30
C SER A 107 8.55 -16.72 15.09
N ARG A 108 7.48 -15.96 14.82
CA ARG A 108 6.17 -16.21 15.44
C ARG A 108 5.61 -17.55 14.99
N MET A 109 5.85 -17.95 13.74
CA MET A 109 5.48 -19.29 13.26
C MET A 109 6.16 -20.40 14.08
N GLN A 110 7.42 -20.22 14.48
CA GLN A 110 8.14 -21.15 15.37
C GLN A 110 7.68 -21.09 16.84
N GLU A 111 6.99 -20.03 17.24
CA GLU A 111 6.39 -19.91 18.58
C GLU A 111 5.01 -20.57 18.65
N VAL A 112 4.23 -20.46 17.57
CA VAL A 112 2.83 -20.91 17.53
C VAL A 112 2.71 -22.39 17.15
N TYR A 113 3.51 -22.88 16.20
CA TYR A 113 3.39 -24.23 15.68
C TYR A 113 4.44 -25.17 16.28
N SER A 114 4.06 -26.44 16.48
CA SER A 114 5.03 -27.48 16.82
C SER A 114 6.00 -27.71 15.65
N PRO A 115 7.20 -28.27 15.91
CA PRO A 115 8.17 -28.54 14.84
C PRO A 115 7.63 -29.41 13.68
N ASP A 116 6.77 -30.39 13.98
CA ASP A 116 6.19 -31.27 12.96
C ASP A 116 5.12 -30.57 12.11
N GLU A 117 4.27 -29.75 12.74
CA GLU A 117 3.30 -28.91 12.02
C GLU A 117 4.00 -27.89 11.14
N LEU A 118 5.00 -27.20 11.69
CA LEU A 118 5.76 -26.20 10.94
C LEU A 118 6.47 -26.83 9.73
N LYS A 119 7.01 -28.03 9.89
CA LYS A 119 7.62 -28.78 8.77
C LYS A 119 6.61 -29.04 7.65
N LYS A 120 5.39 -29.47 8.00
CA LYS A 120 4.31 -29.69 7.01
C LYS A 120 3.92 -28.40 6.30
N LEU A 121 3.73 -27.30 7.03
CA LEU A 121 3.41 -26.00 6.45
C LEU A 121 4.52 -25.49 5.53
N VAL A 122 5.78 -25.70 5.90
CA VAL A 122 6.93 -25.33 5.06
C VAL A 122 6.98 -26.17 3.80
N GLU A 123 6.71 -27.47 3.87
CA GLU A 123 6.63 -28.35 2.69
C GLU A 123 5.52 -27.90 1.73
N GLU A 124 4.34 -27.52 2.26
CA GLU A 124 3.24 -26.95 1.48
C GLU A 124 3.65 -25.62 0.84
N ARG A 125 4.23 -24.69 1.60
CA ARG A 125 4.70 -23.39 1.07
C ARG A 125 5.78 -23.56 -0.01
N LEU A 126 6.67 -24.54 0.14
CA LEU A 126 7.70 -24.87 -0.86
C LEU A 126 7.12 -25.45 -2.15
N SER A 127 5.88 -25.92 -2.15
CA SER A 127 5.20 -26.42 -3.34
C SER A 127 4.53 -25.31 -4.18
N ASP A 128 4.40 -24.09 -3.64
CA ASP A 128 3.94 -22.93 -4.41
C ASP A 128 4.94 -22.62 -5.54
N PRO A 129 4.51 -22.59 -6.82
CA PRO A 129 5.36 -22.22 -7.95
C PRO A 129 6.09 -20.87 -7.79
N ASP A 130 5.44 -19.85 -7.22
CA ASP A 130 6.04 -18.53 -7.00
C ASP A 130 7.17 -18.58 -5.96
N VAL A 131 7.11 -19.53 -5.02
CA VAL A 131 8.19 -19.76 -4.04
C VAL A 131 9.28 -20.63 -4.64
N ALA A 132 8.90 -21.73 -5.28
CA ALA A 132 9.81 -22.72 -5.86
C ALA A 132 10.68 -22.13 -6.96
N ALA A 133 10.16 -21.17 -7.73
CA ALA A 133 10.89 -20.47 -8.77
C ALA A 133 12.00 -19.54 -8.23
N TRP A 134 12.01 -19.24 -6.93
CA TRP A 134 12.93 -18.29 -6.31
C TRP A 134 13.84 -18.96 -5.27
N PRO A 135 15.10 -19.29 -5.61
CA PRO A 135 16.02 -20.01 -4.72
C PRO A 135 16.24 -19.35 -3.36
N ASN A 136 16.16 -18.02 -3.28
CA ASN A 136 16.29 -17.30 -2.02
C ASN A 136 15.10 -17.53 -1.08
N LEU A 137 13.88 -17.65 -1.61
CA LEU A 137 12.69 -17.96 -0.79
C LEU A 137 12.76 -19.39 -0.28
N VAL A 138 13.16 -20.33 -1.15
CA VAL A 138 13.44 -21.72 -0.75
C VAL A 138 14.48 -21.78 0.37
N HIS A 139 15.57 -20.99 0.27
CA HIS A 139 16.59 -20.91 1.30
C HIS A 139 16.05 -20.37 2.62
N VAL A 140 15.25 -19.31 2.60
CA VAL A 140 14.63 -18.73 3.79
C VAL A 140 13.74 -19.75 4.50
N LEU A 141 12.94 -20.50 3.75
CA LEU A 141 12.03 -21.51 4.30
C LEU A 141 12.76 -22.73 4.88
N LYS A 142 13.85 -23.16 4.26
CA LYS A 142 14.66 -24.30 4.77
C LYS A 142 15.60 -23.91 5.91
N TYR A 143 16.09 -22.67 5.91
CA TYR A 143 17.11 -22.17 6.82
C TYR A 143 16.72 -20.78 7.37
N PRO A 144 15.68 -20.70 8.21
CA PRO A 144 15.15 -19.42 8.68
C PRO A 144 16.04 -18.69 9.69
N LYS A 145 17.11 -19.32 10.17
CA LYS A 145 18.00 -18.72 11.18
C LYS A 145 18.61 -17.41 10.67
N ASN A 146 18.49 -16.34 11.46
CA ASN A 146 18.84 -14.95 11.12
C ASN A 146 18.00 -14.35 9.97
N ARG A 147 16.89 -14.99 9.61
CA ARG A 147 15.92 -14.58 8.57
C ARG A 147 14.48 -14.78 9.03
N GLU A 148 14.27 -14.91 10.34
CA GLU A 148 13.01 -15.31 10.96
C GLU A 148 11.88 -14.35 10.60
N PHE A 149 12.20 -13.06 10.50
CA PHE A 149 11.28 -12.04 10.07
C PHE A 149 10.75 -12.29 8.65
N TRP A 150 11.64 -12.58 7.70
CA TRP A 150 11.26 -12.83 6.31
C TRP A 150 10.61 -14.21 6.17
N PHE A 151 11.01 -15.18 6.99
CA PHE A 151 10.34 -16.47 7.10
C PHE A 151 8.86 -16.29 7.46
N ASP A 152 8.55 -15.50 8.48
CA ASP A 152 7.15 -15.28 8.88
C ASP A 152 6.32 -14.64 7.74
N ILE A 153 6.86 -13.65 7.01
CA ILE A 153 6.15 -13.03 5.86
C ILE A 153 5.94 -14.03 4.71
N VAL A 154 6.94 -14.84 4.38
CA VAL A 154 6.82 -15.81 3.27
C VAL A 154 5.83 -16.92 3.64
N MET A 155 5.75 -17.30 4.91
CA MET A 155 4.76 -18.27 5.40
C MET A 155 3.33 -17.71 5.40
N ASN A 156 3.16 -16.41 5.70
CA ASN A 156 1.86 -15.74 5.75
C ASN A 156 1.56 -15.01 4.43
N HIS A 157 1.11 -15.78 3.43
CA HIS A 157 0.83 -15.31 2.06
C HIS A 157 -0.64 -14.89 1.82
N LEU A 158 -1.50 -15.04 2.82
CA LEU A 158 -2.91 -14.64 2.81
C LEU A 158 -3.14 -13.54 3.85
N ASP A 159 -4.12 -12.66 3.61
CA ASP A 159 -4.51 -11.60 4.54
C ASP A 159 -5.43 -12.16 5.66
N GLY A 160 -4.84 -13.05 6.46
CA GLY A 160 -5.50 -13.73 7.56
C GLY A 160 -5.31 -13.06 8.92
N ASP A 161 -5.66 -13.78 9.98
CA ASP A 161 -5.60 -13.30 11.37
C ASP A 161 -4.20 -12.79 11.76
N TRP A 162 -3.15 -13.35 11.17
CA TRP A 162 -1.76 -12.94 11.42
C TRP A 162 -1.50 -11.46 11.09
N TYR A 163 -2.06 -10.96 9.98
CA TYR A 163 -2.01 -9.54 9.63
C TYR A 163 -3.05 -8.76 10.41
N LYS A 164 -4.30 -9.24 10.46
CA LYS A 164 -5.43 -8.50 11.07
C LYS A 164 -5.18 -8.10 12.52
N GLU A 165 -4.58 -8.97 13.33
CA GLU A 165 -4.32 -8.72 14.75
C GLU A 165 -3.45 -7.47 14.98
N ARG A 166 -2.58 -7.11 14.03
CA ARG A 166 -1.51 -6.11 14.24
C ARG A 166 -1.34 -5.12 13.11
N ASN A 167 -2.23 -5.15 12.13
CA ASN A 167 -2.29 -4.16 11.06
C ASN A 167 -2.63 -2.78 11.66
N PRO A 168 -1.80 -1.74 11.43
CA PRO A 168 -2.10 -0.40 11.91
C PRO A 168 -3.49 0.10 11.48
N ILE A 169 -3.94 -0.25 10.28
CA ILE A 169 -5.27 0.13 9.78
C ILE A 169 -6.41 -0.49 10.61
N THR A 170 -6.26 -1.74 11.06
CA THR A 170 -7.26 -2.40 11.94
C THR A 170 -7.30 -1.71 13.30
N LEU A 171 -6.14 -1.39 13.86
CA LEU A 171 -6.03 -0.81 15.20
C LEU A 171 -6.38 0.69 15.25
N ALA A 172 -6.37 1.38 14.10
CA ALA A 172 -6.61 2.81 14.00
C ALA A 172 -8.01 3.23 14.46
N GLU A 173 -8.97 2.32 14.52
CA GLU A 173 -10.31 2.61 15.04
C GLU A 173 -10.34 3.03 16.52
N ASN A 174 -9.26 2.73 17.26
CA ASN A 174 -9.07 3.09 18.66
C ASN A 174 -8.48 4.51 18.84
N ILE A 175 -8.05 5.15 17.75
CA ILE A 175 -7.40 6.46 17.80
C ILE A 175 -8.46 7.56 17.92
N ASP A 176 -8.40 8.30 19.03
CA ASP A 176 -9.26 9.44 19.35
C ASP A 176 -8.51 10.78 19.40
N ILE A 177 -7.18 10.76 19.24
CA ILE A 177 -6.34 11.95 19.18
C ILE A 177 -6.26 12.54 17.76
N PRO A 178 -5.88 13.82 17.64
CA PRO A 178 -5.57 14.46 16.36
C PRO A 178 -4.49 13.74 15.54
N VAL A 179 -4.76 13.55 14.24
CA VAL A 179 -3.83 12.92 13.28
C VAL A 179 -3.65 13.77 12.03
N TYR A 180 -2.41 14.14 11.71
CA TYR A 180 -2.07 14.70 10.40
C TYR A 180 -1.44 13.59 9.54
N LEU A 181 -2.05 13.29 8.39
CA LEU A 181 -1.55 12.33 7.40
C LEU A 181 -0.99 13.10 6.21
N GLN A 182 0.26 12.83 5.86
CA GLN A 182 0.94 13.44 4.72
C GLN A 182 1.60 12.34 3.88
N ILE A 183 1.43 12.37 2.56
CA ILE A 183 1.95 11.37 1.62
C ILE A 183 2.13 11.98 0.24
N ASP A 184 3.05 11.49 -0.59
CA ASP A 184 3.23 11.94 -1.97
C ASP A 184 2.56 10.95 -2.95
N GLN A 185 2.11 11.46 -4.10
CA GLN A 185 1.49 10.62 -5.13
C GLN A 185 2.41 9.50 -5.63
N GLY A 186 1.77 8.40 -6.04
CA GLY A 186 2.42 7.19 -6.55
C GLY A 186 2.45 6.08 -5.51
N ARG A 187 3.35 5.09 -5.71
CA ARG A 187 3.38 3.87 -4.89
C ARG A 187 4.76 3.51 -4.32
N GLY A 188 5.58 4.53 -4.07
CA GLY A 188 6.83 4.43 -3.30
C GLY A 188 6.54 4.11 -1.83
N TRP A 189 5.50 4.74 -1.28
CA TRP A 189 4.71 4.28 -0.13
C TRP A 189 3.22 4.24 -0.55
N THR A 190 2.36 3.69 0.28
CA THR A 190 0.98 3.33 -0.11
C THR A 190 -0.02 4.46 0.18
N VAL A 191 -0.31 5.28 -0.84
CA VAL A 191 -1.35 6.34 -0.83
C VAL A 191 -2.73 5.78 -0.46
N ASP A 192 -3.06 4.60 -0.97
CA ASP A 192 -4.24 3.81 -0.61
C ASP A 192 -4.37 3.61 0.90
N SER A 193 -3.31 3.15 1.57
CA SER A 193 -3.37 2.92 3.01
C SER A 193 -3.50 4.21 3.82
N HIS A 194 -2.99 5.36 3.31
CA HIS A 194 -3.20 6.66 3.97
C HIS A 194 -4.65 7.12 3.86
N ILE A 195 -5.27 6.94 2.69
CA ILE A 195 -6.68 7.27 2.47
C ILE A 195 -7.58 6.36 3.32
N GLU A 196 -7.27 5.06 3.36
CA GLU A 196 -8.01 4.11 4.20
C GLU A 196 -7.88 4.46 5.68
N LEU A 197 -6.66 4.78 6.13
CA LEU A 197 -6.42 5.26 7.50
C LEU A 197 -7.21 6.53 7.79
N PHE A 198 -7.16 7.52 6.88
CA PHE A 198 -7.95 8.74 6.97
C PHE A 198 -9.43 8.44 7.16
N ASN A 199 -9.98 7.48 6.41
CA ASN A 199 -11.40 7.13 6.49
C ASN A 199 -11.80 6.49 7.83
N VAL A 200 -10.92 5.68 8.43
CA VAL A 200 -11.19 4.98 9.71
C VAL A 200 -11.05 5.89 10.94
N LEU A 201 -10.17 6.90 10.87
CA LEU A 201 -9.91 7.81 11.99
C LEU A 201 -11.16 8.60 12.41
N LYS A 202 -11.41 8.67 13.72
CA LYS A 202 -12.61 9.31 14.31
C LYS A 202 -12.34 10.71 14.86
N GLY A 203 -11.11 10.97 15.32
CA GLY A 203 -10.69 12.26 15.87
C GLY A 203 -10.44 13.33 14.79
N PRO A 204 -9.99 14.54 15.20
CA PRO A 204 -9.55 15.57 14.28
C PRO A 204 -8.47 15.03 13.33
N LYS A 205 -8.65 15.20 12.03
CA LYS A 205 -7.77 14.61 11.03
C LYS A 205 -7.52 15.53 9.86
N LYS A 206 -6.34 15.42 9.26
CA LYS A 206 -5.97 16.06 7.98
C LYS A 206 -5.31 15.04 7.07
N LEU A 207 -5.54 15.17 5.76
CA LEU A 207 -4.90 14.39 4.71
C LEU A 207 -4.31 15.33 3.67
N ASP A 208 -3.00 15.25 3.47
CA ASP A 208 -2.27 16.05 2.50
C ASP A 208 -1.52 15.12 1.54
N ILE A 209 -1.92 15.16 0.26
CA ILE A 209 -1.35 14.34 -0.80
C ILE A 209 -0.50 15.23 -1.72
N GLY A 210 0.81 15.13 -1.60
CA GLY A 210 1.81 15.87 -2.37
C GLY A 210 2.04 15.34 -3.79
N SER A 211 2.91 16.01 -4.54
CA SER A 211 3.29 15.62 -5.91
C SER A 211 4.23 14.42 -5.94
N TYR A 212 4.53 13.90 -7.13
CA TYR A 212 5.70 13.03 -7.31
C TYR A 212 7.02 13.76 -6.94
N PRO A 213 8.11 13.04 -6.61
CA PRO A 213 8.25 11.57 -6.58
C PRO A 213 7.62 10.93 -5.32
N PRO A 214 7.26 9.64 -5.36
CA PRO A 214 6.50 8.99 -4.28
C PRO A 214 7.30 8.72 -2.99
N MET A 215 8.59 9.03 -2.98
CA MET A 215 9.44 8.89 -1.80
C MET A 215 9.80 10.27 -1.30
N GLN A 216 9.22 10.60 -0.16
CA GLN A 216 9.39 11.88 0.50
C GLN A 216 10.75 11.96 1.19
N SER A 217 11.28 13.17 1.29
CA SER A 217 12.39 13.46 2.19
C SER A 217 11.93 13.37 3.65
N ARG A 218 12.81 13.71 4.58
CA ARG A 218 12.46 13.70 6.01
C ARG A 218 11.41 14.78 6.29
N PRO A 219 10.47 14.54 7.22
CA PRO A 219 9.37 15.49 7.49
C PRO A 219 9.87 16.88 7.93
N TRP A 220 11.04 16.93 8.59
CA TRP A 220 11.68 18.19 8.97
C TRP A 220 12.13 19.05 7.78
N VAL A 221 12.31 18.46 6.60
CA VAL A 221 12.76 19.15 5.37
C VAL A 221 11.57 19.58 4.53
N GLU A 222 10.60 18.70 4.31
CA GLU A 222 9.47 18.95 3.41
C GLU A 222 8.25 19.55 4.11
N GLU A 223 7.98 19.12 5.34
CA GLU A 223 6.73 19.43 6.06
C GLU A 223 6.95 20.27 7.32
N HIS A 224 8.12 20.91 7.43
CA HIS A 224 8.55 21.64 8.62
C HIS A 224 7.47 22.58 9.16
N ASP A 225 7.00 23.52 8.34
CA ASP A 225 6.09 24.57 8.78
C ASP A 225 4.71 24.01 9.18
N LYS A 226 4.18 23.05 8.41
CA LYS A 226 2.88 22.41 8.70
C LYS A 226 2.95 21.62 10.00
N MET A 227 4.01 20.83 10.16
CA MET A 227 4.28 20.04 11.36
C MET A 227 4.43 20.92 12.60
N PHE A 228 5.19 22.02 12.53
CA PHE A 228 5.32 22.94 13.66
C PHE A 228 3.98 23.56 14.03
N ARG A 229 3.22 24.05 13.06
CA ARG A 229 1.89 24.63 13.31
C ARG A 229 0.92 23.62 13.91
N TRP A 230 0.94 22.38 13.42
CA TRP A 230 0.14 21.29 13.98
C TRP A 230 0.44 21.06 15.46
N TYR A 231 1.72 20.96 15.84
CA TYR A 231 2.09 20.74 17.23
C TYR A 231 1.94 21.97 18.12
N GLU A 232 2.16 23.19 17.61
CA GLU A 232 1.86 24.40 18.37
C GLU A 232 0.38 24.49 18.74
N TYR A 233 -0.50 24.10 17.82
CA TYR A 233 -1.92 24.03 18.11
C TYR A 233 -2.25 22.96 19.16
N TRP A 234 -1.88 21.71 18.92
CA TRP A 234 -2.33 20.60 19.77
C TRP A 234 -1.57 20.41 21.09
N LEU A 235 -0.28 20.77 21.14
CA LEU A 235 0.55 20.58 22.35
C LEU A 235 0.68 21.87 23.15
N LYS A 236 0.61 23.04 22.51
CA LYS A 236 0.79 24.34 23.18
C LYS A 236 -0.50 25.17 23.27
N GLY A 237 -1.59 24.76 22.62
CA GLY A 237 -2.86 25.50 22.63
C GLY A 237 -2.78 26.84 21.88
N VAL A 238 -1.85 26.97 20.92
CA VAL A 238 -1.68 28.19 20.13
C VAL A 238 -2.59 28.13 18.91
N ASP A 239 -3.58 29.01 18.84
CA ASP A 239 -4.39 29.17 17.64
C ASP A 239 -3.59 29.87 16.54
N ASN A 240 -3.15 29.10 15.54
CA ASN A 240 -2.36 29.54 14.39
C ASN A 240 -3.06 29.26 13.06
N GLY A 241 -4.39 29.03 13.10
CA GLY A 241 -5.23 28.77 11.93
C GLY A 241 -5.00 27.43 11.24
N ILE A 242 -4.17 26.52 11.76
CA ILE A 242 -3.96 25.20 11.12
C ILE A 242 -5.27 24.42 10.99
N MET A 243 -6.19 24.60 11.93
CA MET A 243 -7.50 23.94 11.92
C MET A 243 -8.52 24.62 10.99
N ASP A 244 -8.27 25.85 10.53
CA ASP A 244 -9.12 26.54 9.56
C ASP A 244 -8.82 26.11 8.11
N GLU A 245 -7.66 25.50 7.89
CA GLU A 245 -7.27 24.96 6.59
C GLU A 245 -8.11 23.73 6.21
N PRO A 246 -8.22 23.41 4.91
CA PRO A 246 -8.95 22.23 4.44
C PRO A 246 -8.53 20.93 5.13
N VAL A 247 -9.48 20.01 5.26
CA VAL A 247 -9.25 18.68 5.84
C VAL A 247 -8.46 17.81 4.87
N VAL A 248 -8.77 17.90 3.58
CA VAL A 248 -8.09 17.18 2.50
C VAL A 248 -7.47 18.19 1.53
N SER A 249 -6.20 17.99 1.20
CA SER A 249 -5.42 18.73 0.21
C SER A 249 -4.74 17.72 -0.72
N VAL A 250 -4.84 17.93 -2.03
CA VAL A 250 -4.34 16.99 -3.05
C VAL A 250 -3.70 17.76 -4.18
N PHE A 251 -2.40 17.58 -4.37
CA PHE A 251 -1.71 18.04 -5.57
C PHE A 251 -2.17 17.21 -6.77
N VAL A 252 -2.65 17.86 -7.84
CA VAL A 252 -3.10 17.19 -9.05
C VAL A 252 -1.99 17.23 -10.09
N GLU A 253 -1.49 16.06 -10.50
CA GLU A 253 -0.43 15.94 -11.51
C GLU A 253 -0.90 16.50 -12.86
N GLY A 254 0.05 16.96 -13.68
CA GLY A 254 -0.26 17.58 -14.98
C GLY A 254 -0.72 19.05 -14.85
N SER A 255 -1.84 19.32 -14.19
CA SER A 255 -2.32 20.71 -13.94
C SER A 255 -1.46 21.44 -12.93
N ARG A 256 -0.91 20.71 -11.95
CA ARG A 256 -0.10 21.22 -10.83
C ARG A 256 -0.87 22.15 -9.89
N GLU A 257 -2.19 21.99 -9.85
CA GLU A 257 -3.07 22.69 -8.92
C GLU A 257 -3.25 21.85 -7.64
N VAL A 258 -3.72 22.50 -6.57
CA VAL A 258 -4.10 21.82 -5.33
C VAL A 258 -5.61 21.79 -5.22
N ALA A 259 -6.20 20.60 -5.27
CA ALA A 259 -7.61 20.36 -4.99
C ALA A 259 -7.82 20.20 -3.48
N THR A 260 -8.87 20.80 -2.93
CA THR A 260 -9.13 20.77 -1.48
C THR A 260 -10.58 20.43 -1.17
N ALA A 261 -10.82 19.72 -0.06
CA ALA A 261 -12.16 19.27 0.33
C ALA A 261 -12.24 18.88 1.82
N ALA A 262 -13.45 18.49 2.24
CA ALA A 262 -13.69 17.88 3.55
C ALA A 262 -13.41 16.36 3.57
N GLN A 263 -13.36 15.71 2.42
CA GLN A 263 -13.18 14.26 2.28
C GLN A 263 -12.38 13.92 1.02
N TRP A 264 -11.86 12.70 0.95
CA TRP A 264 -11.31 12.13 -0.27
C TRP A 264 -12.39 11.29 -0.99
N PRO A 265 -12.49 11.34 -2.33
CA PRO A 265 -11.80 12.25 -3.25
C PRO A 265 -12.25 13.72 -3.07
N PRO A 266 -11.41 14.71 -3.43
CA PRO A 266 -11.72 16.12 -3.18
C PRO A 266 -12.74 16.74 -4.14
N LYS A 267 -13.28 15.95 -5.08
CA LYS A 267 -14.29 16.34 -6.06
C LYS A 267 -15.32 15.22 -6.17
N GLU A 268 -16.55 15.56 -6.54
CA GLU A 268 -17.55 14.55 -6.90
C GLU A 268 -17.07 13.78 -8.14
N ILE A 269 -17.18 12.45 -8.08
CA ILE A 269 -16.66 11.56 -9.12
C ILE A 269 -17.82 11.01 -9.94
N ALA A 270 -17.70 11.14 -11.27
CA ALA A 270 -18.50 10.39 -12.22
C ALA A 270 -17.62 9.28 -12.81
N TYR A 271 -18.03 8.02 -12.62
CA TYR A 271 -17.35 6.90 -13.25
C TYR A 271 -17.67 6.86 -14.73
N LYS A 272 -16.62 6.71 -15.55
CA LYS A 272 -16.72 6.64 -17.00
C LYS A 272 -15.87 5.49 -17.52
N SER A 273 -16.50 4.58 -18.26
CA SER A 273 -15.82 3.42 -18.81
C SER A 273 -14.87 3.81 -19.95
N LEU A 274 -13.67 3.24 -19.92
CA LEU A 274 -12.70 3.26 -21.02
C LEU A 274 -12.55 1.83 -21.52
N TYR A 275 -13.16 1.54 -22.67
CA TYR A 275 -13.21 0.21 -23.25
C TYR A 275 -11.92 -0.12 -23.99
N LEU A 276 -11.36 -1.30 -23.72
CA LEU A 276 -10.29 -1.91 -24.52
C LEU A 276 -10.86 -2.27 -25.90
N ARG A 277 -10.20 -1.81 -26.96
CA ARG A 277 -10.64 -2.00 -28.35
C ARG A 277 -9.56 -2.69 -29.21
N PRO A 278 -9.96 -3.39 -30.29
CA PRO A 278 -9.04 -3.94 -31.26
C PRO A 278 -8.04 -2.90 -31.78
N ARG A 279 -6.86 -3.38 -32.17
CA ARG A 279 -5.73 -2.53 -32.60
C ARG A 279 -5.24 -1.60 -31.50
N ARG A 280 -5.29 -2.04 -30.25
CA ARG A 280 -4.63 -1.37 -29.11
C ARG A 280 -5.18 0.03 -28.83
N LYS A 281 -6.49 0.23 -28.97
CA LYS A 281 -7.16 1.51 -28.69
C LYS A 281 -7.93 1.46 -27.36
N LEU A 282 -8.01 2.61 -26.68
CA LEU A 282 -8.94 2.88 -25.59
C LEU A 282 -9.99 3.88 -26.07
N SER A 283 -11.26 3.63 -25.75
CA SER A 283 -12.37 4.50 -26.15
C SER A 283 -13.40 4.63 -25.04
N PHE A 284 -14.01 5.80 -24.90
CA PHE A 284 -15.17 6.01 -24.04
C PHE A 284 -16.45 5.39 -24.61
N GLU A 285 -16.46 5.05 -25.90
CA GLU A 285 -17.58 4.38 -26.54
C GLU A 285 -17.42 2.85 -26.43
N PRO A 286 -18.50 2.08 -26.19
CA PRO A 286 -18.45 0.62 -26.12
C PRO A 286 -18.23 -0.03 -27.49
N GLU A 287 -17.64 -1.23 -27.51
CA GLU A 287 -17.46 -1.98 -28.76
C GLU A 287 -18.78 -2.32 -29.43
N PHE A 288 -18.89 -1.99 -30.72
CA PHE A 288 -20.11 -2.20 -31.49
C PHE A 288 -20.28 -3.68 -31.84
N MET A 289 -19.16 -4.40 -31.95
CA MET A 289 -19.15 -5.83 -32.20
C MET A 289 -19.09 -6.60 -30.87
N GLY A 290 -19.92 -7.63 -30.74
CA GLY A 290 -19.87 -8.53 -29.59
C GLY A 290 -18.53 -9.27 -29.50
N ALA A 291 -18.22 -9.80 -28.31
CA ALA A 291 -17.00 -10.54 -28.04
C ALA A 291 -16.83 -11.76 -28.98
N GLU A 292 -17.93 -12.30 -29.51
CA GLU A 292 -17.95 -13.38 -30.49
C GLU A 292 -17.34 -13.01 -31.85
N TYR A 293 -17.17 -11.72 -32.15
CA TYR A 293 -16.58 -11.20 -33.38
C TYR A 293 -15.22 -10.51 -33.17
N ALA A 294 -14.77 -10.37 -31.93
CA ALA A 294 -13.47 -9.81 -31.60
C ALA A 294 -12.48 -10.94 -31.32
N ALA A 295 -11.35 -10.95 -32.03
CA ALA A 295 -10.23 -11.80 -31.63
C ALA A 295 -9.65 -11.23 -30.31
N PRO A 296 -9.35 -12.07 -29.31
CA PRO A 296 -8.73 -11.59 -28.08
C PRO A 296 -7.33 -11.04 -28.36
N ASP A 297 -7.00 -9.92 -27.71
CA ASP A 297 -5.60 -9.53 -27.56
C ASP A 297 -4.93 -10.53 -26.59
N GLY A 298 -3.68 -10.90 -26.84
CA GLY A 298 -2.97 -11.87 -26.01
C GLY A 298 -1.47 -11.86 -26.24
N PHE A 299 -0.75 -12.46 -25.32
CA PHE A 299 0.69 -12.69 -25.41
C PHE A 299 1.05 -14.00 -24.73
N TYR A 300 2.21 -14.53 -25.08
CA TYR A 300 2.82 -15.66 -24.39
C TYR A 300 4.00 -15.17 -23.57
N GLN A 301 3.94 -15.32 -22.24
CA GLN A 301 5.08 -15.05 -21.38
C GLN A 301 5.96 -16.30 -21.28
N ALA A 302 7.06 -16.30 -22.03
CA ALA A 302 8.04 -17.36 -21.95
C ALA A 302 8.71 -17.41 -20.56
N PRO A 303 9.15 -18.59 -20.10
CA PRO A 303 9.86 -18.72 -18.84
C PRO A 303 11.21 -18.00 -18.87
N LEU A 304 11.69 -17.58 -17.70
CA LEU A 304 12.97 -16.87 -17.53
C LEU A 304 14.20 -17.66 -18.03
N THR A 305 14.09 -18.99 -18.14
CA THR A 305 15.13 -19.85 -18.73
C THR A 305 15.26 -19.69 -20.25
N VAL A 306 14.25 -19.11 -20.91
CA VAL A 306 14.19 -18.87 -22.36
C VAL A 306 14.45 -17.40 -22.66
N THR A 307 13.80 -16.46 -21.97
CA THR A 307 13.99 -15.02 -22.16
C THR A 307 13.63 -14.23 -20.90
N ASP A 308 14.30 -13.11 -20.69
CA ASP A 308 14.00 -12.10 -19.68
C ASP A 308 13.03 -11.01 -20.18
N LYS A 309 12.56 -11.12 -21.44
CA LYS A 309 11.58 -10.19 -22.00
C LYS A 309 10.24 -10.37 -21.29
N VAL A 310 9.78 -9.29 -20.68
CA VAL A 310 8.41 -9.18 -20.14
C VAL A 310 7.50 -8.70 -21.26
N GLU A 311 6.56 -9.55 -21.68
CA GLU A 311 5.56 -9.18 -22.68
C GLU A 311 4.51 -8.25 -22.07
N VAL A 312 4.06 -7.29 -22.87
CA VAL A 312 3.12 -6.25 -22.44
C VAL A 312 2.13 -5.96 -23.55
N LEU A 313 0.85 -5.90 -23.19
CA LEU A 313 -0.19 -5.29 -24.03
C LEU A 313 -0.37 -3.84 -23.60
N SER A 314 -0.55 -2.97 -24.58
CA SER A 314 -0.75 -1.53 -24.38
C SER A 314 -1.94 -1.07 -25.19
N TRP A 315 -2.78 -0.24 -24.61
CA TRP A 315 -3.85 0.45 -25.31
C TRP A 315 -3.75 1.95 -25.01
N SER A 316 -4.11 2.78 -25.98
CA SER A 316 -4.02 4.24 -25.86
C SER A 316 -5.29 4.90 -26.34
N THR A 317 -5.65 6.01 -25.71
CA THR A 317 -6.72 6.90 -26.17
C THR A 317 -6.31 7.61 -27.47
N GLU A 318 -7.26 8.25 -28.17
CA GLU A 318 -6.88 9.36 -29.05
C GLU A 318 -6.41 10.56 -28.21
N PRO A 319 -5.54 11.44 -28.73
CA PRO A 319 -5.04 12.55 -27.93
C PRO A 319 -6.19 13.36 -27.38
N PHE A 320 -6.16 13.66 -26.08
CA PHE A 320 -7.18 14.48 -25.47
C PHE A 320 -7.25 15.85 -26.14
N GLU A 321 -8.44 16.28 -26.57
CA GLU A 321 -8.63 17.61 -27.17
C GLU A 321 -8.65 18.71 -26.11
N GLU A 322 -9.16 18.38 -24.93
CA GLU A 322 -9.29 19.27 -23.77
C GLU A 322 -8.61 18.65 -22.54
N PRO A 323 -8.18 19.46 -21.55
CA PRO A 323 -7.66 18.93 -20.30
C PRO A 323 -8.65 17.98 -19.65
N THR A 324 -8.23 16.74 -19.40
CA THR A 324 -9.09 15.70 -18.81
C THR A 324 -8.54 15.31 -17.45
N GLU A 325 -9.28 15.62 -16.39
CA GLU A 325 -8.89 15.27 -15.02
C GLU A 325 -9.48 13.93 -14.59
N LEU A 326 -8.62 13.06 -14.07
CA LEU A 326 -8.96 11.77 -13.47
C LEU A 326 -8.42 11.77 -12.03
N ILE A 327 -9.33 11.60 -11.06
CA ILE A 327 -9.01 11.63 -9.63
C ILE A 327 -9.83 10.60 -8.87
N GLY A 328 -9.24 10.00 -7.84
CA GLY A 328 -9.87 8.95 -7.05
C GLY A 328 -9.23 7.59 -7.32
N THR A 329 -10.04 6.54 -7.30
CA THR A 329 -9.66 5.16 -7.64
C THR A 329 -10.33 4.74 -8.95
N GLY A 330 -9.86 3.64 -9.54
CA GLY A 330 -10.51 3.04 -10.70
C GLY A 330 -10.60 1.52 -10.57
N ALA A 331 -11.42 0.93 -11.44
CA ALA A 331 -11.55 -0.52 -11.58
C ALA A 331 -11.28 -0.90 -13.04
N ALA A 332 -10.44 -1.91 -13.26
CA ALA A 332 -10.22 -2.48 -14.59
C ALA A 332 -10.88 -3.86 -14.67
N HIS A 333 -11.97 -3.94 -15.44
CA HIS A 333 -12.66 -5.18 -15.75
C HIS A 333 -11.94 -5.89 -16.90
N LEU A 334 -11.20 -6.96 -16.59
CA LEU A 334 -10.47 -7.75 -17.58
C LEU A 334 -11.16 -9.10 -17.77
N PHE A 335 -11.71 -9.33 -18.96
CA PHE A 335 -12.20 -10.63 -19.37
C PHE A 335 -11.05 -11.37 -20.05
N ALA A 336 -10.49 -12.38 -19.37
CA ALA A 336 -9.29 -13.06 -19.83
C ALA A 336 -9.40 -14.57 -19.68
N GLU A 337 -8.76 -15.28 -20.60
CA GLU A 337 -8.46 -16.71 -20.53
C GLU A 337 -6.98 -16.88 -20.18
N ILE A 338 -6.67 -17.84 -19.31
CA ILE A 338 -5.30 -18.19 -18.96
C ILE A 338 -5.05 -19.68 -19.17
N ASP A 339 -3.80 -20.06 -19.48
CA ASP A 339 -3.40 -21.43 -19.80
C ASP A 339 -2.93 -22.24 -18.57
N GLN A 340 -2.98 -21.62 -17.40
CA GLN A 340 -2.59 -22.17 -16.10
C GLN A 340 -3.68 -21.91 -15.07
N ASP A 341 -3.55 -22.53 -13.89
CA ASP A 341 -4.52 -22.39 -12.81
C ASP A 341 -4.30 -21.13 -11.96
N ASP A 342 -3.28 -20.33 -12.26
CA ASP A 342 -3.04 -19.02 -11.67
C ASP A 342 -2.14 -18.15 -12.58
N THR A 343 -2.18 -16.84 -12.37
CA THR A 343 -1.26 -15.87 -13.00
C THR A 343 -1.29 -14.54 -12.25
N ASN A 344 -0.41 -13.60 -12.63
CA ASN A 344 -0.39 -12.25 -12.08
C ASN A 344 -0.81 -11.25 -13.15
N PHE A 345 -1.91 -10.54 -12.92
CA PHE A 345 -2.32 -9.38 -13.70
C PHE A 345 -1.68 -8.12 -13.14
N ILE A 346 -0.98 -7.38 -13.98
CA ILE A 346 -0.29 -6.14 -13.61
C ILE A 346 -0.69 -5.06 -14.61
N LEU A 347 -1.31 -3.99 -14.11
CA LEU A 347 -1.78 -2.85 -14.90
C LEU A 347 -0.97 -1.61 -14.55
N ARG A 348 -0.70 -0.78 -15.56
CA ARG A 348 -0.03 0.52 -15.41
C ARG A 348 -0.77 1.56 -16.24
N LEU A 349 -1.24 2.62 -15.59
CA LEU A 349 -1.80 3.79 -16.26
C LEU A 349 -0.71 4.83 -16.45
N TRP A 350 -0.53 5.29 -17.68
CA TRP A 350 0.49 6.26 -18.04
C TRP A 350 -0.16 7.51 -18.64
N ASP A 351 0.42 8.67 -18.36
CA ASP A 351 0.23 9.88 -19.15
C ASP A 351 1.36 9.98 -20.17
N GLU A 352 1.03 9.97 -21.46
CA GLU A 352 1.99 10.07 -22.56
C GLU A 352 1.88 11.43 -23.27
N ALA A 353 2.95 12.22 -23.18
CA ALA A 353 3.05 13.52 -23.84
C ALA A 353 3.26 13.38 -25.37
N PRO A 354 2.87 14.37 -26.20
CA PRO A 354 3.08 14.36 -27.65
C PRO A 354 4.53 14.12 -28.09
N GLY A 355 5.50 14.49 -27.25
CA GLY A 355 6.93 14.28 -27.49
C GLY A 355 7.45 12.88 -27.13
N GLY A 356 6.58 11.95 -26.69
CA GLY A 356 6.93 10.59 -26.27
C GLY A 356 7.42 10.45 -24.82
N GLY A 357 7.43 11.55 -24.05
CA GLY A 357 7.69 11.50 -22.60
C GLY A 357 6.51 10.84 -21.88
N ARG A 358 6.79 9.99 -20.89
CA ARG A 358 5.75 9.25 -20.16
C ARG A 358 5.90 9.38 -18.65
N GLN A 359 4.79 9.59 -17.96
CA GLN A 359 4.69 9.57 -16.50
C GLN A 359 3.78 8.43 -16.05
N LEU A 360 4.23 7.60 -15.12
CA LEU A 360 3.40 6.57 -14.52
C LEU A 360 2.45 7.23 -13.52
N ILE A 361 1.15 7.15 -13.78
CA ILE A 361 0.10 7.78 -12.95
C ILE A 361 -0.35 6.86 -11.83
N THR A 362 -0.66 5.61 -12.15
CA THR A 362 -1.02 4.61 -11.14
C THR A 362 -0.79 3.19 -11.66
N THR A 363 -0.94 2.22 -10.78
CA THR A 363 -0.80 0.79 -11.05
C THR A 363 -2.03 0.02 -10.58
N GLY A 364 -2.14 -1.23 -10.97
CA GLY A 364 -3.05 -2.21 -10.41
C GLY A 364 -2.39 -3.58 -10.39
N TYR A 365 -2.69 -4.40 -9.39
CA TYR A 365 -2.15 -5.74 -9.24
C TYR A 365 -3.27 -6.68 -8.83
N LEU A 366 -3.30 -7.88 -9.40
CA LEU A 366 -4.17 -8.95 -8.96
C LEU A 366 -3.55 -10.31 -9.31
N LYS A 367 -3.39 -11.17 -8.32
CA LYS A 367 -3.13 -12.59 -8.52
C LYS A 367 -4.46 -13.28 -8.83
N ALA A 368 -4.52 -14.04 -9.92
CA ALA A 368 -5.77 -14.60 -10.45
C ALA A 368 -6.48 -15.51 -9.44
N SER A 369 -5.72 -16.28 -8.67
CA SER A 369 -6.26 -17.11 -7.58
C SER A 369 -6.84 -16.31 -6.41
N HIS A 370 -6.51 -15.02 -6.29
CA HIS A 370 -6.99 -14.10 -5.26
C HIS A 370 -8.18 -13.22 -5.74
N ARG A 371 -8.81 -13.56 -6.88
CA ARG A 371 -9.87 -12.76 -7.53
C ARG A 371 -11.20 -12.63 -6.76
N GLU A 372 -11.36 -13.34 -5.64
CA GLU A 372 -12.56 -13.22 -4.80
C GLU A 372 -12.83 -11.76 -4.44
N LEU A 373 -14.10 -11.36 -4.47
CA LEU A 373 -14.55 -10.02 -4.10
C LEU A 373 -15.33 -10.08 -2.79
N ASP A 374 -15.11 -9.07 -1.94
CA ASP A 374 -16.05 -8.72 -0.88
C ASP A 374 -17.13 -7.83 -1.50
N GLU A 375 -18.34 -8.38 -1.68
CA GLU A 375 -19.45 -7.67 -2.32
C GLU A 375 -19.95 -6.47 -1.51
N GLU A 376 -19.79 -6.47 -0.18
CA GLU A 376 -20.24 -5.38 0.68
C GLU A 376 -19.29 -4.18 0.63
N ARG A 377 -18.00 -4.44 0.46
CA ARG A 377 -16.95 -3.40 0.42
C ARG A 377 -16.61 -2.93 -0.99
N THR A 378 -16.93 -3.73 -2.00
CA THR A 378 -16.68 -3.39 -3.40
C THR A 378 -17.60 -2.26 -3.87
N THR A 379 -17.00 -1.27 -4.54
CA THR A 379 -17.74 -0.19 -5.22
C THR A 379 -17.30 -0.08 -6.67
N GLU A 380 -18.05 0.63 -7.51
CA GLU A 380 -17.82 0.76 -8.95
C GLU A 380 -16.37 1.13 -9.33
N GLY A 381 -15.72 1.99 -8.56
CA GLY A 381 -14.33 2.41 -8.79
C GLY A 381 -13.31 1.84 -7.83
N ASN A 382 -13.69 0.94 -6.92
CA ASN A 382 -12.80 0.42 -5.89
C ASN A 382 -13.19 -1.02 -5.51
N PRO A 383 -12.77 -2.02 -6.30
CA PRO A 383 -13.00 -3.42 -5.96
C PRO A 383 -12.19 -3.79 -4.72
N TYR A 384 -12.79 -4.61 -3.86
CA TYR A 384 -12.13 -5.09 -2.66
C TYR A 384 -11.94 -6.60 -2.71
N HIS A 385 -10.68 -7.03 -2.68
CA HIS A 385 -10.31 -8.44 -2.58
C HIS A 385 -9.86 -8.74 -1.15
N PRO A 386 -10.49 -9.70 -0.45
CA PRO A 386 -10.15 -9.99 0.94
C PRO A 386 -8.82 -10.74 1.08
N HIS A 387 -8.31 -11.38 0.01
CA HIS A 387 -7.05 -12.12 0.01
C HIS A 387 -6.91 -13.19 1.12
N THR A 388 -8.03 -13.66 1.67
CA THR A 388 -8.08 -14.64 2.78
C THR A 388 -7.95 -16.09 2.31
N ARG A 389 -8.05 -16.34 1.00
CA ARG A 389 -7.83 -17.65 0.36
C ARG A 389 -7.38 -17.48 -1.09
N ALA A 390 -6.72 -18.51 -1.60
CA ALA A 390 -6.42 -18.67 -3.02
C ALA A 390 -7.29 -19.77 -3.62
N VAL A 391 -7.98 -19.48 -4.72
CA VAL A 391 -8.84 -20.43 -5.44
C VAL A 391 -8.29 -20.58 -6.86
N PRO A 392 -7.85 -21.78 -7.28
CA PRO A 392 -7.37 -22.01 -8.64
C PRO A 392 -8.37 -21.57 -9.72
N VAL A 393 -7.85 -21.12 -10.85
CA VAL A 393 -8.62 -20.82 -12.07
C VAL A 393 -8.74 -22.09 -12.91
N GLU A 394 -9.85 -22.23 -13.63
CA GLU A 394 -9.99 -23.27 -14.64
C GLU A 394 -9.28 -22.83 -15.95
N PRO A 395 -8.18 -23.47 -16.36
CA PRO A 395 -7.46 -23.06 -17.56
C PRO A 395 -8.33 -23.19 -18.82
N GLY A 396 -8.17 -22.26 -19.76
CA GLY A 396 -8.93 -22.29 -21.02
C GLY A 396 -10.35 -21.72 -20.93
N LYS A 397 -10.72 -21.13 -19.79
CA LYS A 397 -12.01 -20.47 -19.60
C LYS A 397 -11.83 -18.96 -19.48
N ILE A 398 -12.69 -18.20 -20.16
CA ILE A 398 -12.77 -16.75 -19.98
C ILE A 398 -13.44 -16.46 -18.64
N GLU A 399 -12.71 -15.82 -17.73
CA GLU A 399 -13.21 -15.30 -16.46
C GLU A 399 -13.04 -13.77 -16.40
N GLU A 400 -13.80 -13.12 -15.53
CA GLU A 400 -13.63 -11.70 -15.23
C GLU A 400 -12.66 -11.53 -14.05
N TYR A 401 -11.66 -10.69 -14.25
CA TYR A 401 -10.70 -10.25 -13.25
C TYR A 401 -10.86 -8.76 -13.05
N LEU A 402 -11.32 -8.38 -11.86
CA LEU A 402 -11.60 -6.99 -11.53
C LEU A 402 -10.42 -6.38 -10.77
N LEU A 403 -9.55 -5.64 -11.44
CA LEU A 403 -8.37 -5.06 -10.81
C LEU A 403 -8.66 -3.70 -10.19
N ARG A 404 -8.21 -3.47 -8.95
CA ARG A 404 -8.14 -2.14 -8.35
C ARG A 404 -7.02 -1.32 -9.02
N LEU A 405 -7.35 -0.14 -9.51
CA LEU A 405 -6.38 0.91 -9.79
C LEU A 405 -6.21 1.75 -8.52
N TYR A 406 -4.99 1.79 -8.00
CA TYR A 406 -4.70 2.51 -6.75
C TYR A 406 -4.99 4.01 -6.89
N PRO A 407 -5.31 4.70 -5.78
CA PRO A 407 -5.70 6.11 -5.82
C PRO A 407 -4.66 7.00 -6.51
N PHE A 408 -5.14 7.98 -7.28
CA PHE A 408 -4.31 8.95 -7.99
C PHE A 408 -5.07 10.25 -8.25
N ALA A 409 -4.35 11.31 -8.63
CA ALA A 409 -4.94 12.57 -9.08
C ALA A 409 -4.10 13.15 -10.23
N ALA A 410 -4.64 13.15 -11.45
CA ALA A 410 -3.91 13.62 -12.62
C ALA A 410 -4.83 14.32 -13.64
N THR A 411 -4.31 15.38 -14.25
CA THR A 411 -4.88 16.04 -15.42
C THR A 411 -4.05 15.74 -16.66
N PHE A 412 -4.64 15.00 -17.60
CA PHE A 412 -4.08 14.74 -18.92
C PHE A 412 -4.26 16.00 -19.77
N LYS A 413 -3.15 16.54 -20.30
CA LYS A 413 -3.17 17.81 -21.05
C LYS A 413 -3.66 17.61 -22.48
N PRO A 414 -4.11 18.68 -23.18
CA PRO A 414 -4.37 18.61 -24.60
C PRO A 414 -3.19 18.02 -25.39
N GLY A 415 -3.47 17.05 -26.25
CA GLY A 415 -2.49 16.31 -27.03
C GLY A 415 -1.84 15.12 -26.31
N HIS A 416 -2.00 14.98 -24.99
CA HIS A 416 -1.56 13.78 -24.26
C HIS A 416 -2.52 12.61 -24.51
N ARG A 417 -2.09 11.38 -24.18
CA ARG A 417 -2.86 10.14 -24.34
C ARG A 417 -2.95 9.32 -23.06
#